data_AF-A0A844IH45-F1
#
_entry.id   AF-A0A844IH45-F1
#
_cell.length_a   1.000
_cell.length_b   1.000
_cell.length_c   1.000
_cell.angle_alpha   90.00
_cell.angle_beta   90.00
_cell.angle_gamma   90.00
#
_symmetry.space_group_name_H-M   'P 1'
#
loop_
_entity.id
_entity.type
_entity.pdbx_description
1 polymer ?
#
loop_
_entity_poly.entity_id
_entity_poly.type
_entity_poly.pdbx_seq_one_letter_code
_entity_poly.pdbx_strand_id
1 'polypeptide(L)' 'MNNLSIPAQTLQEAWEKGLQQGLTQVAVNMLREGIDLDFIVKLTGLPLAVVKNLQAVDTDDDKILVKEFW' A
#
# COMPACT_ATOMS: atom_id res chain seq x y z
N MET A 1 34.40 19.37 5.01
CA MET A 1 33.37 18.45 5.53
C MET A 1 32.03 19.06 5.19
N ASN A 2 31.33 18.53 4.20
CA ASN A 2 30.02 19.05 3.81
C ASN A 2 29.02 18.64 4.88
N ASN A 3 28.39 19.63 5.52
CA ASN A 3 27.32 19.43 6.49
C ASN A 3 26.09 18.93 5.73
N LEU A 4 25.95 17.61 5.57
CA LEU A 4 24.79 16.94 4.99
C LEU A 4 23.62 16.93 5.99
N SER A 5 23.23 18.11 6.48
CA SER A 5 22.04 18.24 7.33
C SER A 5 20.83 18.07 6.44
N ILE A 6 20.23 16.87 6.46
CA ILE A 6 18.91 16.63 5.89
C ILE A 6 17.93 17.48 6.70
N PRO A 7 17.22 18.45 6.08
CA PRO A 7 16.26 19.27 6.80
C PRO A 7 15.19 18.38 7.46
N ALA A 8 14.82 18.66 8.71
CA ALA A 8 13.81 17.86 9.43
C ALA A 8 12.50 17.69 8.64
N GLN A 9 12.11 18.71 7.87
CA GLN A 9 10.96 18.67 6.95
C GLN A 9 11.08 17.54 5.91
N THR A 10 12.25 17.36 5.31
CA THR A 10 12.47 16.30 4.31
C THR A 10 12.43 14.90 4.91
N LEU A 11 12.85 14.74 6.16
CA LEU A 11 12.74 13.46 6.87
C LEU A 11 11.28 13.14 7.22
N GLN A 12 10.52 14.13 7.67
CA GLN A 12 9.09 13.98 7.95
C GLN A 12 8.32 13.58 6.68
N GLU A 13 8.54 14.27 5.57
CA GLU A 13 7.90 13.92 4.29
C GLU A 13 8.26 12.50 3.83
N ALA A 14 9.51 12.09 3.97
CA ALA A 14 9.94 10.74 3.61
C ALA A 14 9.26 9.68 4.49
N TRP A 15 9.11 9.97 5.79
CA TRP A 15 8.40 9.10 6.73
C TRP A 15 6.91 8.98 6.38
N GLU A 16 6.23 10.11 6.15
CA GLU A 16 4.81 10.13 5.78
C GLU A 16 4.56 9.37 4.48
N LYS A 17 5.43 9.55 3.46
CA LYS A 17 5.36 8.80 2.20
C LYS A 17 5.61 7.30 2.41
N GLY A 18 6.61 6.93 3.20
CA GLY A 18 6.92 5.53 3.49
C GLY A 18 5.79 4.83 4.24
N LEU A 19 5.20 5.51 5.23
CA LEU A 19 4.03 5.02 5.95
C LEU A 19 2.84 4.82 5.01
N GLN A 20 2.54 5.82 4.16
CA GLN A 20 1.45 5.71 3.19
C GLN A 20 1.64 4.53 2.23
N GLN A 21 2.87 4.34 1.72
CA GLN A 21 3.20 3.21 0.85
C GLN A 21 3.03 1.86 1.56
N GLY A 22 3.53 1.75 2.80
CA GLY A 22 3.39 0.53 3.60
C GLY A 22 1.93 0.18 3.87
N LEU A 23 1.11 1.14 4.29
CA LEU A 23 -0.33 0.93 4.51
C LEU A 23 -1.06 0.53 3.23
N THR A 24 -0.68 1.13 2.08
CA THR A 24 -1.23 0.76 0.77
C THR A 24 -0.89 -0.69 0.42
N GLN A 25 0.35 -1.13 0.62
CA GLN A 25 0.75 -2.51 0.33
C GLN A 25 0.06 -3.53 1.25
N VAL A 26 -0.11 -3.18 2.53
CA VAL A 26 -0.87 -4.01 3.47
C VAL A 26 -2.33 -4.14 3.01
N ALA A 27 -2.97 -3.05 2.57
CA ALA A 27 -4.32 -3.09 2.03
C ALA A 27 -4.44 -4.00 0.80
N VAL A 28 -3.50 -3.92 -0.14
CA VAL A 28 -3.45 -4.81 -1.32
C VAL A 28 -3.33 -6.27 -0.90
N ASN A 29 -2.42 -6.59 0.02
CA ASN A 29 -2.25 -7.96 0.50
C ASN A 29 -3.52 -8.46 1.19
N MET A 30 -4.19 -7.62 1.98
CA MET A 30 -5.44 -8.00 2.63
C MET A 30 -6.57 -8.27 1.62
N LEU A 31 -6.67 -7.47 0.56
CA LEU A 31 -7.62 -7.68 -0.53
C LEU A 31 -7.41 -9.04 -1.21
N ARG A 32 -6.15 -9.41 -1.47
CA ARG A 32 -5.77 -10.73 -2.05
C ARG A 32 -6.17 -11.90 -1.17
N GLU A 33 -6.07 -11.73 0.15
CA GLU A 33 -6.50 -12.72 1.14
C GLU A 33 -8.02 -12.74 1.36
N GLY A 34 -8.78 -11.96 0.58
CA GLY A 34 -10.25 -11.92 0.66
C GLY A 34 -10.78 -11.25 1.93
N ILE A 35 -9.98 -10.37 2.57
CA ILE A 35 -10.40 -9.63 3.76
C ILE A 35 -11.44 -8.58 3.39
N ASP A 36 -12.46 -8.44 4.23
CA ASP A 36 -13.55 -7.48 4.08
C ASP A 36 -13.08 -6.02 4.01
N LEU A 37 -13.70 -5.22 3.13
CA LEU A 37 -13.32 -3.84 2.87
C LEU A 37 -13.40 -2.94 4.11
N ASP A 38 -14.43 -3.09 4.94
CA ASP A 38 -14.59 -2.24 6.13
C ASP A 38 -13.51 -2.57 7.16
N PHE A 39 -13.10 -3.84 7.24
CA PHE A 39 -11.99 -4.25 8.09
C PHE A 39 -10.65 -3.70 7.61
N ILE A 40 -10.40 -3.68 6.29
CA ILE A 40 -9.20 -3.08 5.70
C ILE A 40 -9.14 -1.57 5.98
N VAL A 41 -10.25 -0.85 5.78
CA VAL A 41 -10.35 0.58 6.09
C VAL A 41 -10.02 0.83 7.56
N LYS A 42 -10.60 0.02 8.46
CA LYS A 42 -10.37 0.13 9.91
C LYS A 42 -8.92 -0.09 10.31
N LEU A 43 -8.23 -1.07 9.73
CA LEU A 43 -6.85 -1.42 10.11
C LEU A 43 -5.80 -0.50 9.47
N THR A 44 -6.02 -0.12 8.22
CA THR A 44 -5.04 0.67 7.45
C THR A 44 -5.24 2.18 7.60
N GLY A 45 -6.42 2.61 8.04
CA GLY A 45 -6.80 4.02 8.08
C GLY A 45 -6.96 4.65 6.69
N LEU A 46 -6.88 3.85 5.61
CA LEU A 46 -7.05 4.34 4.25
C LEU A 46 -8.54 4.68 4.00
N PRO A 47 -8.84 5.74 3.23
CA PRO A 47 -10.20 6.04 2.84
C PRO A 47 -10.84 4.90 2.05
N LEU A 48 -12.13 4.64 2.27
CA LEU A 48 -12.87 3.58 1.56
C LEU A 48 -12.74 3.69 0.03
N ALA A 49 -12.73 4.92 -0.51
CA ALA A 49 -12.54 5.15 -1.94
C ALA A 49 -11.16 4.65 -2.44
N VAL A 50 -10.10 4.82 -1.64
CA VAL A 50 -8.76 4.31 -1.97
C VAL A 50 -8.76 2.79 -1.97
N VAL A 51 -9.32 2.15 -0.94
CA VAL A 51 -9.37 0.68 -0.85
C VAL A 51 -10.17 0.08 -2.01
N LYS A 52 -11.29 0.69 -2.41
CA LYS A 52 -12.08 0.26 -3.58
C LYS A 52 -11.29 0.37 -4.89
N ASN A 53 -10.51 1.43 -5.06
CA ASN A 53 -9.66 1.59 -6.23
C ASN A 53 -8.56 0.52 -6.28
N LEU A 54 -7.96 0.19 -5.13
CA LEU A 54 -6.96 -0.89 -5.04
C LEU A 54 -7.57 -2.26 -5.41
N GLN A 55 -8.79 -2.54 -4.96
CA GLN A 55 -9.50 -3.77 -5.31
C GLN A 55 -9.72 -3.93 -6.82
N ALA A 56 -10.08 -2.84 -7.51
CA ALA A 56 -10.31 -2.85 -8.95
C ALA A 56 -9.02 -3.09 -9.76
N VAL A 57 -7.89 -2.60 -9.27
CA VAL A 57 -6.57 -2.80 -9.91
C VAL A 57 -6.07 -4.23 -9.73
N ASP A 58 -6.23 -4.81 -8.55
CA ASP A 58 -5.76 -6.18 -8.25
C ASP A 58 -6.51 -7.23 -9.08
N THR A 59 -7.82 -7.05 -9.32
CA THR A 59 -8.60 -7.93 -10.20
C THR A 59 -8.15 -7.95 -11.66
N ASP A 60 -7.35 -6.99 -12.12
CA ASP A 60 -6.82 -6.97 -13.50
C ASP A 60 -5.46 -7.68 -13.61
N ASP A 61 -4.66 -7.68 -12.53
CA ASP A 61 -3.34 -8.33 -12.47
C ASP A 61 -3.41 -9.86 -12.24
N ASP A 62 -4.53 -10.39 -11.75
CA ASP A 62 -4.77 -11.84 -11.55
C ASP A 62 -4.76 -12.68 -12.85
N LYS A 63 -4.63 -12.05 -14.03
CA LYS A 63 -4.44 -12.76 -15.31
C LYS A 63 -3.00 -13.19 -15.60
N ILE A 64 -2.02 -12.82 -14.78
CA ILE A 64 -0.64 -13.23 -14.96
C ILE A 64 -0.13 -13.72 -13.62
N LEU A 65 -0.24 -15.02 -13.33
CA LEU A 65 0.71 -15.81 -12.51
C LEU A 65 0.28 -17.29 -12.35
N VAL A 66 -0.27 -17.90 -13.42
CA VAL A 66 -0.26 -19.37 -13.55
C VAL A 66 0.63 -19.75 -14.72
N LYS A 67 1.94 -19.72 -14.50
CA LYS A 67 2.88 -20.49 -15.32
C LYS A 67 3.98 -21.07 -14.45
N GLU A 68 3.63 -22.24 -13.94
CA GLU A 68 4.47 -23.44 -13.81
C GLU A 68 5.95 -23.24 -13.44
N PHE A 69 6.25 -23.53 -12.17
CA PHE A 69 7.54 -24.10 -11.77
C PHE A 69 7.32 -25.54 -11.30
N TRP A 70 7.19 -26.47 -12.26
CA TRP A 70 7.44 -27.91 -12.12
C TRP A 70 8.16 -28.40 -13.37
#